data_AF-A0A973JT67-F1
#
_entry.id   AF-A0A973JT67-F1
#
_cell.length_a   1.000
_cell.length_b   1.000
_cell.length_c   1.000
_cell.angle_alpha   90.00
_cell.angle_beta   90.00
_cell.angle_gamma   90.00
#
_symmetry.space_group_name_H-M   'P 1'
#
loop_
_entity.id
_entity.type
_entity.pdbx_description
1 polymer ?
#
loop_
_entity_poly.entity_id
_entity_poly.type
_entity_poly.pdbx_seq_one_letter_code
_entity_poly.pdbx_strand_id
1 'polypeptide(L)'
;SYFTTVISSKKVQLTKLTAYQNPLLVITEDDEILGFKYVFQTKLTKDTVNERMRSHLGLWSKEETYIDNDVQLVLDRLNEYYK
;
A
#
# COMPACT_ATOMS: atom_id res chain seq x y z
N SER A 1 -10.12 -19.86 6.42
CA SER A 1 -9.05 -19.36 5.52
C SER A 1 -7.95 -18.72 6.35
N TYR A 2 -6.70 -19.18 6.19
CA TYR A 2 -5.54 -18.83 7.02
C TYR A 2 -4.64 -17.76 6.40
N PHE A 3 -5.23 -16.70 5.84
CA PHE A 3 -4.43 -15.56 5.35
C PHE A 3 -4.28 -14.54 6.48
N THR A 4 -3.04 -14.37 6.93
CA THR A 4 -2.64 -13.47 8.01
C THR A 4 -2.46 -12.02 7.56
N THR A 5 -2.09 -11.81 6.28
CA THR A 5 -1.98 -10.50 5.64
C THR A 5 -2.74 -10.51 4.31
N VAL A 6 -3.65 -9.55 4.14
CA VAL A 6 -4.51 -9.35 2.98
C VAL A 6 -4.42 -7.87 2.59
N ILE A 7 -3.82 -7.62 1.43
CA ILE A 7 -3.67 -6.30 0.81
C ILE A 7 -4.47 -6.25 -0.49
N SER A 8 -4.85 -5.05 -0.94
CA SER A 8 -5.65 -4.86 -2.16
C SER A 8 -4.88 -4.04 -3.20
N SER A 9 -4.89 -4.45 -4.46
CA SER A 9 -4.40 -3.63 -5.57
C SER A 9 -5.45 -2.62 -5.99
N LYS A 10 -5.07 -1.34 -6.04
CA LYS A 10 -5.96 -0.25 -6.42
C LYS A 10 -5.30 0.75 -7.34
N LYS A 11 -6.12 1.39 -8.14
CA LYS A 11 -5.77 2.58 -8.89
C LYS A 11 -6.14 3.80 -8.06
N VAL A 12 -5.15 4.60 -7.68
CA VAL A 12 -5.33 5.78 -6.82
C VAL A 12 -4.83 7.02 -7.55
N GLN A 13 -5.53 8.13 -7.39
CA GLN A 13 -5.13 9.43 -7.93
C GLN A 13 -3.92 9.97 -7.20
N LEU A 14 -3.02 10.66 -7.92
CA LEU A 14 -1.81 11.22 -7.34
C LEU A 14 -2.07 12.24 -6.22
N THR A 15 -3.15 13.01 -6.32
CA THR A 15 -3.57 13.96 -5.28
C THR A 15 -3.83 13.31 -3.92
N LYS A 16 -4.25 12.04 -3.90
CA LYS A 16 -4.42 11.27 -2.66
C LYS A 16 -3.11 10.65 -2.19
N LEU A 17 -2.19 10.35 -3.10
CA LEU A 17 -0.90 9.70 -2.81
C LEU A 17 0.12 10.67 -2.21
N THR A 18 0.08 11.96 -2.55
CA THR A 18 0.98 12.99 -1.99
C THR A 18 0.88 13.13 -0.47
N ALA A 19 -0.25 12.77 0.14
CA ALA A 19 -0.43 12.79 1.59
C ALA A 19 0.24 11.62 2.32
N TYR A 20 0.68 10.59 1.59
CA TYR A 20 1.24 9.34 2.12
C TYR A 20 2.62 9.07 1.51
N GLN A 21 3.50 10.08 1.46
CA GLN A 21 4.86 9.86 0.97
C GLN A 21 5.63 8.94 1.92
N ASN A 22 6.21 7.89 1.35
CA ASN A 22 7.00 6.90 2.07
C ASN A 22 8.04 6.27 1.12
N PRO A 23 9.10 5.63 1.65
CA PRO A 23 10.16 5.05 0.83
C PRO A 23 9.70 3.93 -0.12
N LEU A 24 8.56 3.29 0.16
CA LEU A 24 8.00 2.18 -0.62
C LEU A 24 7.07 2.65 -1.75
N LEU A 25 6.91 3.96 -1.95
CA LEU A 25 6.03 4.55 -2.96
C LEU A 25 6.85 5.50 -3.84
N VAL A 26 7.27 5.03 -5.02
CA VAL A 26 8.15 5.78 -5.92
C VAL A 26 7.36 6.31 -7.10
N ILE A 27 6.81 7.51 -7.00
CA ILE A 27 6.05 8.13 -8.10
C ILE A 27 6.98 8.41 -9.28
N THR A 28 6.65 7.87 -10.45
CA THR A 28 7.41 8.10 -11.69
C THR A 28 6.79 9.23 -12.53
N GLU A 29 7.57 9.85 -13.42
CA GLU A 29 7.07 10.90 -14.33
C GLU A 29 5.90 10.40 -15.21
N ASP A 30 5.92 9.13 -15.63
CA ASP A 30 4.80 8.51 -16.35
C ASP A 30 3.51 8.46 -15.52
N ASP A 31 3.61 8.19 -14.21
CA ASP A 31 2.45 8.23 -13.31
C ASP A 31 1.87 9.65 -13.22
N GLU A 32 2.75 10.67 -13.19
CA GLU A 32 2.37 12.08 -13.17
C GLU A 32 1.64 12.51 -14.43
N ILE A 33 2.07 12.04 -15.60
CA ILE A 33 1.41 12.29 -16.88
C ILE A 33 0.03 11.62 -16.93
N LEU A 34 -0.09 10.39 -16.39
CA LEU A 34 -1.35 9.65 -16.37
C LEU A 34 -2.34 10.18 -15.32
N GLY A 35 -1.86 10.86 -14.27
CA GLY A 35 -2.68 11.41 -13.19
C GLY A 35 -3.17 10.38 -12.17
N PHE A 36 -2.72 9.13 -12.28
CA PHE A 36 -3.05 8.02 -11.38
C PHE A 36 -1.91 7.02 -11.34
N LYS A 37 -1.88 6.24 -10.26
CA LYS A 37 -0.91 5.15 -10.09
C LYS A 37 -1.58 3.87 -9.61
N TYR A 38 -1.04 2.74 -10.04
CA TYR A 38 -1.37 1.43 -9.47
C TYR A 38 -0.55 1.22 -8.20
N VAL A 39 -1.24 1.00 -7.08
CA VAL A 39 -0.64 0.86 -5.75
C VAL A 39 -1.24 -0.34 -5.03
N PHE A 40 -0.52 -0.87 -4.04
CA PHE A 40 -1.13 -1.74 -3.04
C PHE A 40 -1.56 -0.89 -1.84
N GLN A 41 -2.80 -1.13 -1.40
CA GLN A 41 -3.30 -0.59 -0.15
C GLN A 41 -3.08 -1.62 0.96
N THR A 42 -2.31 -1.22 1.98
CA THR A 42 -1.91 -2.09 3.09
C THR A 42 -2.77 -1.89 4.34
N LYS A 43 -3.43 -0.72 4.46
CA LYS A 43 -4.29 -0.32 5.57
C LYS A 43 -5.60 0.28 5.09
N LEU A 44 -6.64 0.11 5.92
CA LEU A 44 -7.96 0.68 5.68
C LEU A 44 -7.91 2.21 5.78
N THR A 45 -8.53 2.90 4.83
CA THR A 45 -8.84 4.33 4.89
C THR A 45 -10.33 4.52 5.12
N LYS A 46 -10.76 5.76 5.39
CA LYS A 46 -12.18 6.10 5.58
C LYS A 46 -13.06 5.67 4.40
N ASP A 47 -12.50 5.69 3.20
CA ASP A 47 -13.20 5.33 1.97
C ASP A 47 -13.33 3.80 1.79
N THR A 48 -12.50 3.01 2.48
CA THR A 48 -12.32 1.57 2.20
C THR A 48 -12.67 0.68 3.39
N VAL A 49 -13.45 1.19 4.35
CA VAL A 49 -13.81 0.49 5.60
C VAL A 49 -14.57 -0.82 5.35
N ASN A 50 -15.30 -0.90 4.23
CA ASN A 50 -16.09 -2.08 3.86
C ASN A 50 -15.24 -3.23 3.30
N GLU A 51 -13.94 -3.00 3.05
CA GLU A 51 -13.07 -4.03 2.50
C GLU A 51 -12.52 -4.96 3.58
N ARG A 52 -12.29 -6.21 3.19
CA ARG A 52 -11.76 -7.25 4.07
C ARG A 52 -10.23 -7.28 4.09
N MET A 53 -9.59 -6.11 4.04
CA MET A 53 -8.13 -5.99 4.20
C MET A 53 -7.75 -6.22 5.66
N ARG A 54 -6.66 -6.95 5.87
CA ARG A 54 -6.18 -7.30 7.21
C ARG A 54 -4.66 -7.37 7.20
N SER A 55 -4.02 -6.76 8.18
CA SER A 55 -2.57 -6.86 8.39
C SER A 55 -2.29 -6.92 9.88
N HIS A 56 -1.12 -7.42 10.26
CA HIS A 56 -0.72 -7.47 11.67
C HIS A 56 -0.51 -6.06 12.21
N LEU A 57 -0.90 -5.84 13.48
CA LEU A 57 -0.65 -4.57 14.15
C LEU A 57 0.87 -4.33 14.23
N GLY A 58 1.32 -3.23 13.64
CA GLY A 58 2.75 -2.87 13.60
C GLY A 58 3.48 -3.27 12.31
N LEU A 59 2.87 -4.05 11.42
CA LEU A 59 3.48 -4.42 10.13
C LEU A 59 3.65 -3.21 9.19
N TRP A 60 2.67 -2.31 9.19
CA TRP A 60 2.64 -1.11 8.34
C TRP A 60 2.39 0.14 9.17
N SER A 61 3.19 1.18 8.95
CA SER A 61 2.99 2.52 9.49
C SER A 61 1.77 3.20 8.85
N LYS A 62 1.39 4.39 9.32
CA LYS A 62 0.26 5.15 8.71
C LYS A 62 0.64 5.72 7.35
N GLU A 63 1.91 6.07 7.16
CA GLU A 63 2.45 6.61 5.92
C GLU A 63 2.51 5.52 4.85
N GLU A 64 2.82 4.28 5.23
CA GLU A 64 2.82 3.11 4.34
C GLU A 64 1.42 2.57 4.00
N THR A 65 0.36 3.37 4.13
CA THR A 65 -1.01 2.97 3.77
C THR A 65 -1.12 2.60 2.30
N TYR A 66 -0.35 3.28 1.45
CA TYR A 66 -0.15 2.94 0.05
C TYR A 66 1.33 2.63 -0.19
N ILE A 67 1.59 1.61 -0.98
CA ILE A 67 2.92 1.23 -1.45
C ILE A 67 2.85 0.97 -2.95
N ASP A 68 3.99 0.91 -3.61
CA ASP A 68 4.05 0.54 -5.01
C ASP A 68 3.47 -0.85 -5.26
N ASN A 69 2.97 -1.05 -6.48
CA ASN A 69 2.46 -2.34 -6.95
C ASN A 69 3.62 -3.32 -7.23
N ASP A 70 4.50 -3.48 -6.26
CA ASP A 70 5.62 -4.41 -6.28
C ASP A 70 5.48 -5.38 -5.11
N VAL A 71 5.30 -6.65 -5.44
CA VAL A 71 5.13 -7.72 -4.45
C VAL A 71 6.43 -8.01 -3.70
N GLN A 72 7.60 -7.70 -4.27
CA GLN A 72 8.88 -7.89 -3.59
C GLN A 72 8.96 -7.03 -2.32
N LEU A 73 8.54 -5.76 -2.40
CA LEU A 73 8.47 -4.86 -1.25
C LEU A 73 7.60 -5.44 -0.11
N VAL A 74 6.52 -6.12 -0.46
CA VAL A 74 5.63 -6.78 0.50
C VAL A 74 6.33 -7.96 1.16
N LEU A 75 6.98 -8.82 0.36
CA LEU A 75 7.68 -10.00 0.86
C LEU A 75 8.85 -9.63 1.75
N ASP A 76 9.62 -8.61 1.37
CA ASP A 76 10.74 -8.10 2.17
C ASP A 76 10.26 -7.58 3.53
N ARG A 77 9.16 -6.81 3.54
CA ARG A 77 8.57 -6.32 4.80
C ARG A 77 8.06 -7.44 5.69
N LEU A 78 7.44 -8.46 5.11
CA LEU A 78 6.99 -9.64 5.86
C LEU A 78 8.19 -10.40 6.43
N ASN A 79 9.27 -10.57 5.67
CA ASN A 79 10.47 -11.26 6.11
C ASN A 79 11.18 -10.49 7.24
N GLU A 80 11.24 -9.15 7.16
CA GLU A 80 11.75 -8.29 8.22
C GLU A 80 10.93 -8.39 9.50
N TYR A 81 9.59 -8.38 9.39
CA TYR A 81 8.70 -8.38 10.55
C TYR A 81 8.64 -9.73 11.29
N TYR A 82 8.74 -10.86 10.57
CA TYR A 82 8.62 -12.20 11.15
C TYR A 82 9.96 -12.88 11.45
N LYS A 83 11.09 -12.29 11.05
CA LYS A 83 12.42 -12.72 11.52
C LYS A 83 12.64 -12.36 12.98
#